data_AF-A0A142X9H6-F1
#
_entry.id   AF-A0A142X9H6-F1
#
_cell.length_a   1.000
_cell.length_b   1.000
_cell.length_c   1.000
_cell.angle_alpha   90.00
_cell.angle_beta   90.00
_cell.angle_gamma   90.00
#
_symmetry.space_group_name_H-M   'P 1'
#
loop_
_entity.id
_entity.type
_entity.pdbx_description
1 polymer ?
#
loop_
_entity_poly.entity_id
_entity_poly.type
_entity_poly.pdbx_seq_one_letter_code
_entity_poly.pdbx_strand_id
1 'polypeptide(L)'
;MAEESDELFIPMVDAQGRVTGAMDRATADYLASVAPDPTQAALDSVLSRTTRIKLFASRVDENRIFQFDVLRLDISDPARLASLREALRIVEDPDSFGHLLSIEDHQLELWAGDEHLSTLSLLYWMAIRWPNIWKHDARLADRRRLENWLVEHGIPDAQQQREQDEQREIERQQQIEQWRQAMPECLRALWPDGFGQYGDDISTARSLLTTGVPDARSRIRALYHWLGSGAGPWSGFPSYESAARRLLMEYPIDSLLRAIGTESATETELLGAARLLSDWSFEQSRAADRAKCPTPLRDRMMSLVQKRGILDNLQRFQHAFDLPE
;
A
#
# COMPACT_ATOMS: atom_id res chain seq x y z
N MET A 1 9.27 21.41 -17.47
CA MET A 1 8.64 20.15 -17.02
C MET A 1 9.62 19.22 -16.32
N ALA A 2 10.91 19.16 -16.69
CA ALA A 2 11.91 18.40 -15.92
C ALA A 2 12.42 19.13 -14.65
N GLU A 3 12.28 20.46 -14.57
CA GLU A 3 12.78 21.24 -13.42
C GLU A 3 11.81 21.28 -12.21
N GLU A 4 10.50 21.05 -12.39
CA GLU A 4 9.54 20.99 -11.27
C GLU A 4 9.49 19.61 -10.60
N SER A 5 9.90 18.54 -11.29
CA SER A 5 9.94 17.19 -10.70
C SER A 5 11.08 17.00 -9.70
N ASP A 6 12.16 17.77 -9.81
CA ASP A 6 13.31 17.72 -8.90
C ASP A 6 12.99 18.26 -7.49
N GLU A 7 11.88 18.99 -7.32
CA GLU A 7 11.46 19.48 -6.00
C GLU A 7 10.66 18.46 -5.18
N LEU A 8 10.02 17.49 -5.86
CA LEU A 8 9.12 16.51 -5.26
C LEU A 8 9.83 15.37 -4.54
N PHE A 9 11.05 15.05 -4.94
CA PHE A 9 11.82 13.94 -4.38
C PHE A 9 13.19 14.40 -3.92
N ILE A 10 13.58 13.99 -2.71
CA ILE A 10 14.91 14.19 -2.16
C ILE A 10 15.72 12.92 -2.38
N PRO A 11 16.95 12.99 -2.95
CA PRO A 11 17.83 11.84 -3.04
C PRO A 11 18.21 11.35 -1.64
N MET A 12 17.99 10.06 -1.38
CA MET A 12 18.51 9.41 -0.19
C MET A 12 19.96 9.03 -0.42
N VAL A 13 20.85 9.48 0.46
CA VAL A 13 22.29 9.18 0.39
C VAL A 13 22.75 8.30 1.54
N ASP A 14 23.63 7.33 1.26
CA ASP A 14 24.27 6.51 2.29
C ASP A 14 25.35 7.30 3.05
N ALA A 15 25.97 6.65 4.04
CA ALA A 15 27.07 7.23 4.82
C ALA A 15 28.32 7.59 3.99
N GLN A 16 28.41 7.15 2.73
CA GLN A 16 29.47 7.47 1.78
C GLN A 16 29.03 8.53 0.74
N GLY A 17 27.83 9.11 0.89
CA GLY A 17 27.28 10.11 -0.02
C GLY A 17 26.75 9.55 -1.34
N ARG A 18 26.61 8.22 -1.46
CA ARG A 18 26.07 7.59 -2.67
C ARG A 18 24.55 7.60 -2.63
N VAL A 19 23.91 7.99 -3.73
CA VAL A 19 22.45 7.95 -3.86
C VAL A 19 21.98 6.50 -3.85
N THR A 20 21.25 6.11 -2.82
CA THR A 20 20.68 4.76 -2.65
C THR A 20 19.19 4.69 -2.98
N GLY A 21 18.56 5.84 -3.20
CA GLY A 21 17.15 5.95 -3.54
C GLY A 21 16.67 7.39 -3.59
N ALA A 22 15.36 7.56 -3.62
CA ALA A 22 14.69 8.83 -3.53
C ALA A 22 13.54 8.72 -2.51
N MET A 23 13.31 9.77 -1.75
CA MET A 23 12.22 9.92 -0.79
C MET A 23 11.37 11.10 -1.23
N ASP A 24 10.05 11.02 -1.12
CA ASP A 24 9.22 12.19 -1.40
C ASP A 24 9.50 13.31 -0.38
N ARG A 25 9.36 14.56 -0.83
CA ARG A 25 9.62 15.76 -0.03
C ARG A 25 8.80 15.77 1.26
N ALA A 26 7.54 15.37 1.23
CA ALA A 26 6.66 15.40 2.39
C ALA A 26 7.15 14.45 3.50
N THR A 27 7.56 13.24 3.14
CA THR A 27 8.19 12.31 4.08
C THR A 27 9.50 12.86 4.64
N ALA A 28 10.34 13.49 3.81
CA ALA A 28 11.59 14.06 4.27
C ALA A 28 11.38 15.25 5.23
N ASP A 29 10.43 16.13 4.91
CA ASP A 29 10.05 17.27 5.76
C ASP A 29 9.48 16.77 7.10
N TYR A 30 8.67 15.70 7.08
CA TYR A 30 8.20 15.04 8.30
C TYR A 30 9.35 14.51 9.17
N LEU A 31 10.32 13.80 8.58
CA LEU A 31 11.48 13.27 9.31
C LEU A 31 12.35 14.39 9.89
N ALA A 32 12.47 15.52 9.20
CA ALA A 32 13.21 16.69 9.66
C ALA A 32 12.43 17.55 10.67
N SER A 33 11.11 17.39 10.76
CA SER A 33 10.23 18.23 11.57
C SER A 33 10.50 18.08 13.07
N VAL A 34 10.60 19.24 13.72
CA VAL A 34 10.68 19.41 15.18
C VAL A 34 9.38 19.98 15.76
N ALA A 35 8.30 20.02 14.97
CA ALA A 35 7.00 20.43 15.44
C ALA A 35 6.53 19.54 16.62
N PRO A 36 5.67 20.05 17.51
CA PRO A 36 5.12 19.25 18.59
C PRO A 36 4.17 18.17 18.09
N ASP A 37 3.86 17.23 18.97
CA ASP A 37 2.84 16.23 18.75
C ASP A 37 1.43 16.86 18.69
N PRO A 38 0.46 16.22 18.01
CA PRO A 38 -0.92 16.66 18.01
C PRO A 38 -1.53 16.70 19.41
N THR A 39 -2.25 17.78 19.69
CA THR A 39 -3.07 17.88 20.91
C THR A 39 -4.44 18.43 20.60
N GLN A 40 -5.45 17.91 21.31
CA GLN A 40 -6.82 18.38 21.22
C GLN A 40 -6.90 19.85 21.65
N ALA A 41 -6.08 20.25 22.63
CA ALA A 41 -6.01 21.64 23.08
C ALA A 41 -5.55 22.61 21.97
N ALA A 42 -4.55 22.23 21.16
CA ALA A 42 -4.11 23.05 20.03
C ALA A 42 -5.22 23.18 18.96
N LEU A 43 -5.92 22.09 18.66
CA LEU A 43 -7.04 22.08 17.72
C LEU A 43 -8.23 22.89 18.25
N ASP A 44 -8.60 22.72 19.51
CA ASP A 44 -9.70 23.44 20.15
C ASP A 44 -9.41 24.95 20.19
N SER A 45 -8.16 25.36 20.36
CA SER A 45 -7.75 26.78 20.32
C SER A 45 -8.15 27.46 19.00
N VAL A 46 -7.86 26.85 17.86
CA VAL A 46 -8.24 27.41 16.55
C VAL A 46 -9.74 27.25 16.27
N LEU A 47 -10.32 26.09 16.60
CA LEU A 47 -11.74 25.82 16.37
C LEU A 47 -12.64 26.72 17.21
N SER A 48 -12.20 27.15 18.40
CA SER A 48 -12.94 28.08 19.28
C SER A 48 -13.14 29.47 18.66
N ARG A 49 -12.20 29.91 17.82
CA ARG A 49 -12.23 31.20 17.11
C ARG A 49 -12.92 31.10 15.75
N THR A 50 -13.14 29.90 15.25
CA THR A 50 -13.69 29.65 13.92
C THR A 50 -15.17 30.03 13.86
N THR A 51 -15.51 30.95 12.97
CA THR A 51 -16.90 31.38 12.68
C THR A 51 -17.38 30.93 11.31
N ARG A 52 -16.49 30.41 10.46
CA ARG A 52 -16.80 29.88 9.14
C ARG A 52 -15.79 28.81 8.77
N ILE A 53 -16.25 27.77 8.09
CA ILE A 53 -15.38 26.75 7.48
C ILE A 53 -15.63 26.65 5.99
N LYS A 54 -14.60 26.28 5.25
CA LYS A 54 -14.71 25.85 3.85
C LYS A 54 -14.04 24.51 3.68
N LEU A 55 -14.72 23.57 3.04
CA LEU A 55 -14.15 22.26 2.69
C LEU A 55 -13.90 22.22 1.19
N PHE A 56 -12.67 21.88 0.81
CA PHE A 56 -12.25 21.70 -0.56
C PHE A 56 -11.90 20.24 -0.80
N ALA A 57 -12.29 19.70 -1.96
CA ALA A 57 -11.81 18.40 -2.42
C ALA A 57 -10.63 18.59 -3.37
N SER A 58 -9.70 17.65 -3.34
CA SER A 58 -8.64 17.56 -4.32
C SER A 58 -9.20 17.16 -5.69
N ARG A 59 -8.59 17.71 -6.74
CA ARG A 59 -8.77 17.27 -8.13
C ARG A 59 -7.43 16.80 -8.67
N VAL A 60 -7.42 15.58 -9.19
CA VAL A 60 -6.31 15.06 -10.00
C VAL A 60 -6.57 15.45 -11.45
N ASP A 61 -5.69 16.27 -12.01
CA ASP A 61 -5.65 16.60 -13.44
C ASP A 61 -4.49 15.82 -14.06
N GLU A 62 -4.64 15.36 -15.31
CA GLU A 62 -3.66 14.50 -16.02
C GLU A 62 -2.25 15.12 -16.08
N ASN A 63 -2.14 16.44 -15.87
CA ASN A 63 -0.90 17.19 -15.95
C ASN A 63 -0.52 17.97 -14.68
N ARG A 64 -1.19 17.76 -13.53
CA ARG A 64 -0.89 18.53 -12.30
C ARG A 64 -0.84 17.68 -11.03
N ILE A 65 0.03 18.13 -10.12
CA ILE A 65 0.01 17.79 -8.69
C ILE A 65 -1.35 18.24 -8.11
N PHE A 66 -1.88 17.47 -7.15
CA PHE A 66 -3.17 17.70 -6.47
C PHE A 66 -3.46 19.18 -6.19
N GLN A 67 -4.57 19.70 -6.72
CA GLN A 67 -5.10 21.03 -6.40
C GLN A 67 -6.41 20.91 -5.61
N PHE A 68 -6.57 21.71 -4.56
CA PHE A 68 -7.77 21.77 -3.73
C PHE A 68 -8.64 22.96 -4.14
N ASP A 69 -9.22 22.91 -5.34
CA ASP A 69 -9.98 24.03 -5.93
C ASP A 69 -11.49 23.77 -6.02
N VAL A 70 -11.95 22.59 -5.63
CA VAL A 70 -13.38 22.23 -5.66
C VAL A 70 -14.00 22.51 -4.29
N LEU A 71 -14.63 23.68 -4.13
CA LEU A 71 -15.39 24.00 -2.92
C LEU A 71 -16.59 23.05 -2.78
N ARG A 72 -16.60 22.28 -1.69
CA ARG A 72 -17.62 21.29 -1.36
C ARG A 72 -18.59 21.78 -0.28
N LEU A 73 -18.09 22.48 0.73
CA LEU A 73 -18.89 23.05 1.81
C LEU A 73 -18.43 24.47 2.15
N ASP A 74 -19.38 25.31 2.54
CA ASP A 74 -19.13 26.65 3.07
C ASP A 74 -20.18 26.93 4.15
N ILE A 75 -19.78 26.90 5.42
CA ILE A 75 -20.69 26.91 6.56
C ILE A 75 -20.23 27.93 7.59
N SER A 76 -21.14 28.81 8.00
CA SER A 76 -20.95 29.78 9.09
C SER A 76 -21.95 29.62 10.23
N ASP A 77 -22.80 28.59 10.18
CA ASP A 77 -23.82 28.34 11.21
C ASP A 77 -23.17 27.85 12.53
N PRO A 78 -23.37 28.54 13.66
CA PRO A 78 -22.68 28.19 14.91
C PRO A 78 -23.02 26.79 15.44
N ALA A 79 -24.24 26.29 15.24
CA ALA A 79 -24.63 24.97 15.72
C ALA A 79 -23.94 23.87 14.91
N ARG A 80 -23.85 24.04 13.59
CA ARG A 80 -23.11 23.14 12.69
C ARG A 80 -21.60 23.16 12.96
N LEU A 81 -21.03 24.33 13.25
CA LEU A 81 -19.62 24.46 13.64
C LEU A 81 -19.34 23.78 14.99
N ALA A 82 -20.25 23.89 15.94
CA ALA A 82 -20.14 23.18 17.22
C ALA A 82 -20.18 21.66 17.03
N SER A 83 -21.07 21.13 16.19
CA SER A 83 -21.11 19.69 15.91
C SER A 83 -19.89 19.21 15.13
N LEU A 84 -19.35 20.02 14.22
CA LEU A 84 -18.09 19.71 13.52
C LEU A 84 -16.93 19.58 14.50
N ARG A 85 -16.81 20.47 15.49
CA ARG A 85 -15.76 20.40 16.51
C ARG A 85 -15.79 19.06 17.26
N GLU A 86 -16.98 18.57 17.58
CA GLU A 86 -17.15 17.26 18.22
C GLU A 86 -16.86 16.09 17.29
N ALA A 87 -16.95 16.27 15.97
CA ALA A 87 -16.57 15.29 14.96
C ALA A 87 -15.06 15.25 14.69
N LEU A 88 -14.35 16.35 14.94
CA LEU A 88 -12.91 16.48 14.77
C LEU A 88 -12.10 16.12 16.02
N ARG A 89 -12.69 15.45 17.00
CA ARG A 89 -11.96 14.96 18.18
C ARG A 89 -10.86 13.99 17.75
N ILE A 90 -9.68 14.12 18.33
CA ILE A 90 -8.51 13.30 18.00
C ILE A 90 -8.15 12.34 19.15
N VAL A 91 -7.36 11.32 18.83
CA VAL A 91 -6.71 10.45 19.83
C VAL A 91 -5.38 11.07 20.24
N GLU A 92 -5.23 11.42 21.52
CA GLU A 92 -3.98 11.95 22.11
C GLU A 92 -3.13 10.83 22.71
N ASP A 93 -2.80 9.83 21.90
CA ASP A 93 -1.97 8.69 22.29
C ASP A 93 -0.65 8.71 21.49
N PRO A 94 0.51 8.94 22.13
CA PRO A 94 1.82 8.91 21.47
C PRO A 94 2.10 7.64 20.68
N ASP A 95 1.58 6.48 21.11
CA ASP A 95 1.78 5.21 20.39
C ASP A 95 0.98 5.16 19.07
N SER A 96 0.00 6.05 18.91
CA SER A 96 -0.80 6.19 17.69
C SER A 96 -0.26 7.24 16.72
N PHE A 97 0.72 8.04 17.14
CA PHE A 97 1.29 9.13 16.35
C PHE A 97 2.22 8.60 15.25
N GLY A 98 2.08 9.17 14.06
CA GLY A 98 2.87 8.80 12.90
C GLY A 98 2.58 9.72 11.72
N HIS A 99 3.21 9.42 10.59
CA HIS A 99 2.91 10.06 9.31
C HIS A 99 2.29 9.04 8.38
N LEU A 100 1.08 9.28 7.95
CA LEU A 100 0.42 8.48 6.93
C LEU A 100 1.01 8.84 5.58
N LEU A 101 1.52 7.85 4.87
CA LEU A 101 2.07 7.99 3.51
C LEU A 101 1.00 8.23 2.43
N SER A 102 -0.24 8.45 2.86
CA SER A 102 -1.36 8.69 1.96
C SER A 102 -1.45 10.17 1.61
N ILE A 103 -1.95 10.45 0.40
CA ILE A 103 -2.11 11.81 -0.08
C ILE A 103 -3.40 12.39 0.50
N GLU A 104 -3.36 13.67 0.84
CA GLU A 104 -4.50 14.45 1.32
C GLU A 104 -5.59 14.50 0.25
N ASP A 105 -6.82 14.14 0.61
CA ASP A 105 -7.95 14.17 -0.34
C ASP A 105 -8.82 15.41 -0.17
N HIS A 106 -8.80 16.05 1.02
CA HIS A 106 -9.56 17.26 1.31
C HIS A 106 -8.80 18.28 2.17
N GLN A 107 -9.16 19.55 2.02
CA GLN A 107 -8.68 20.66 2.86
C GLN A 107 -9.86 21.35 3.55
N LEU A 108 -9.76 21.50 4.87
CA LEU A 108 -10.69 22.23 5.71
C LEU A 108 -10.04 23.55 6.12
N GLU A 109 -10.48 24.65 5.50
CA GLU A 109 -10.08 25.99 5.89
C GLU A 109 -10.95 26.50 7.04
N LEU A 110 -10.30 27.11 8.03
CA LEU A 110 -10.93 27.69 9.21
C LEU A 110 -10.82 29.21 9.15
N TRP A 111 -11.94 29.92 9.36
CA TRP A 111 -12.04 31.37 9.21
C TRP A 111 -12.71 32.02 10.42
N ALA A 112 -12.27 33.23 10.78
CA ALA A 112 -12.93 34.14 11.74
C ALA A 112 -13.36 35.43 11.01
N GLY A 113 -14.63 35.52 10.62
CA GLY A 113 -15.07 36.52 9.66
C GLY A 113 -14.33 36.36 8.33
N ASP A 114 -13.52 37.35 7.98
CA ASP A 114 -12.67 37.37 6.78
C ASP A 114 -11.19 37.02 7.07
N GLU A 115 -10.83 36.77 8.34
CA GLU A 115 -9.48 36.32 8.72
C GLU A 115 -9.37 34.80 8.50
N HIS A 116 -8.42 34.38 7.66
CA HIS A 116 -8.03 32.97 7.57
C HIS A 116 -7.21 32.60 8.80
N LEU A 117 -7.67 31.59 9.56
CA LEU A 117 -7.01 31.14 10.77
C LEU A 117 -6.02 30.01 10.50
N SER A 118 -6.44 29.04 9.68
CA SER A 118 -5.67 27.81 9.44
C SER A 118 -6.27 26.99 8.29
N THR A 119 -5.46 26.09 7.73
CA THR A 119 -5.89 25.03 6.83
C THR A 119 -5.49 23.69 7.43
N LEU A 120 -6.48 22.81 7.61
CA LEU A 120 -6.29 21.43 8.03
C LEU A 120 -6.44 20.53 6.82
N SER A 121 -5.58 19.54 6.68
CA SER A 121 -5.75 18.52 5.66
C SER A 121 -6.40 17.28 6.26
N LEU A 122 -7.39 16.74 5.57
CA LEU A 122 -8.08 15.52 5.97
C LEU A 122 -7.53 14.36 5.14
N LEU A 123 -7.17 13.28 5.82
CA LEU A 123 -6.60 12.07 5.23
C LEU A 123 -7.65 10.96 5.27
N TYR A 124 -8.40 10.77 4.18
CA TYR A 124 -9.42 9.71 4.05
C TYR A 124 -10.43 9.69 5.21
N TRP A 125 -10.78 10.88 5.71
CA TRP A 125 -11.66 11.07 6.88
C TRP A 125 -11.21 10.36 8.16
N MET A 126 -9.96 9.91 8.23
CA MET A 126 -9.45 9.09 9.33
C MET A 126 -8.47 9.86 10.22
N ALA A 127 -7.77 10.83 9.64
CA ALA A 127 -6.81 11.64 10.36
C ALA A 127 -6.80 13.09 9.87
N ILE A 128 -6.32 13.97 10.75
CA ILE A 128 -6.07 15.38 10.48
C ILE A 128 -4.55 15.57 10.39
N ARG A 129 -4.09 16.18 9.30
CA ARG A 129 -2.75 16.72 9.19
C ARG A 129 -2.81 18.23 9.33
N TRP A 130 -1.92 18.78 10.14
CA TRP A 130 -1.80 20.21 10.35
C TRP A 130 -0.37 20.68 10.06
N PRO A 131 -0.04 20.93 8.78
CA PRO A 131 1.32 21.22 8.34
C PRO A 131 1.94 22.38 9.12
N ASN A 132 3.22 22.25 9.46
CA ASN A 132 4.01 23.22 10.24
C ASN A 132 3.54 23.48 11.69
N ILE A 133 2.41 22.92 12.11
CA ILE A 133 1.90 23.04 13.49
C ILE A 133 2.08 21.74 14.26
N TRP A 134 1.78 20.60 13.62
CA TRP A 134 2.00 19.28 14.19
C TRP A 134 3.06 18.51 13.41
N LYS A 135 3.82 17.71 14.13
CA LYS A 135 4.72 16.73 13.52
C LYS A 135 3.95 15.55 12.95
N HIS A 136 3.03 14.98 13.73
CA HIS A 136 2.31 13.77 13.37
C HIS A 136 0.92 14.07 12.83
N ASP A 137 0.37 13.11 12.07
CA ASP A 137 -1.03 13.09 11.71
C ASP A 137 -1.84 12.64 12.92
N ALA A 138 -2.91 13.38 13.23
CA ALA A 138 -3.78 13.11 14.36
C ALA A 138 -4.94 12.22 13.93
N ARG A 139 -4.99 10.98 14.39
CA ARG A 139 -6.14 10.10 14.15
C ARG A 139 -7.39 10.66 14.81
N LEU A 140 -8.51 10.62 14.10
CA LEU A 140 -9.81 10.96 14.68
C LEU A 140 -10.22 9.91 15.71
N ALA A 141 -10.76 10.37 16.83
CA ALA A 141 -11.30 9.51 17.88
C ALA A 141 -12.55 8.74 17.40
N ASP A 142 -13.33 9.34 16.50
CA ASP A 142 -14.50 8.73 15.88
C ASP A 142 -14.62 9.15 14.41
N ARG A 143 -13.96 8.38 13.53
CA ARG A 143 -14.03 8.56 12.07
C ARG A 143 -15.49 8.59 11.57
N ARG A 144 -16.37 7.74 12.11
CA ARG A 144 -17.77 7.64 11.65
C ARG A 144 -18.55 8.90 11.96
N ARG A 145 -18.25 9.57 13.06
CA ARG A 145 -18.88 10.85 13.40
C ARG A 145 -18.61 11.92 12.35
N LEU A 146 -17.36 12.05 11.87
CA LEU A 146 -17.03 13.00 10.80
C LEU A 146 -17.71 12.63 9.49
N GLU A 147 -17.67 11.37 9.08
CA GLU A 147 -18.32 10.91 7.85
C GLU A 147 -19.84 11.18 7.88
N ASN A 148 -20.51 10.87 8.98
CA ASN A 148 -21.95 11.13 9.12
C ASN A 148 -22.24 12.63 9.10
N TRP A 149 -21.41 13.45 9.77
CA TRP A 149 -21.53 14.91 9.72
C TRP A 149 -21.39 15.40 8.27
N LEU A 150 -20.43 14.90 7.50
CA LEU A 150 -20.23 15.27 6.09
C LEU A 150 -21.45 14.92 5.23
N VAL A 151 -22.01 13.73 5.41
CA VAL A 151 -23.23 13.29 4.69
C VAL A 151 -24.42 14.19 5.01
N GLU A 152 -24.66 14.48 6.30
CA GLU A 152 -25.73 15.37 6.75
C GLU A 152 -25.62 16.78 6.16
N HIS A 153 -24.41 17.20 5.78
CA HIS A 153 -24.12 18.52 5.22
C HIS A 153 -23.97 18.52 3.69
N GLY A 154 -24.28 17.41 3.01
CA GLY A 154 -24.37 17.34 1.55
C GLY A 154 -23.15 16.75 0.84
N ILE A 155 -22.29 16.00 1.55
CA ILE A 155 -21.12 15.29 1.02
C ILE A 155 -21.37 13.77 1.06
N PRO A 156 -22.18 13.23 0.12
CA PRO A 156 -22.59 11.82 0.16
C PRO A 156 -21.48 10.84 -0.22
N ASP A 157 -20.44 11.30 -0.92
CA ASP A 157 -19.26 10.51 -1.28
C ASP A 157 -18.44 10.05 -0.07
N ALA A 158 -18.56 10.73 1.09
CA ALA A 158 -17.97 10.26 2.34
C ALA A 158 -18.52 8.88 2.75
N GLN A 159 -19.82 8.64 2.56
CA GLN A 159 -20.42 7.33 2.82
C GLN A 159 -19.97 6.30 1.79
N GLN A 160 -19.92 6.66 0.51
CA GLN A 160 -19.48 5.76 -0.55
C GLN A 160 -18.03 5.30 -0.34
N GLN A 161 -17.15 6.21 0.07
CA GLN A 161 -15.76 5.90 0.36
C GLN A 161 -15.63 4.97 1.57
N ARG A 162 -16.43 5.17 2.63
CA ARG A 162 -16.50 4.23 3.75
C ARG A 162 -16.89 2.84 3.28
N GLU A 163 -17.96 2.71 2.49
CA GLU A 163 -18.45 1.41 2.01
C GLU A 163 -17.40 0.71 1.15
N GLN A 164 -16.67 1.46 0.31
CA GLN A 164 -15.54 0.95 -0.47
C GLN A 164 -14.37 0.52 0.42
N ASP A 165 -14.03 1.28 1.46
CA ASP A 165 -12.97 0.92 2.41
C ASP A 165 -13.31 -0.35 3.18
N GLU A 166 -14.54 -0.45 3.68
CA GLU A 166 -15.04 -1.64 4.38
C GLU A 166 -15.01 -2.87 3.46
N GLN A 167 -15.44 -2.73 2.20
CA GLN A 167 -15.39 -3.80 1.22
C GLN A 167 -13.95 -4.20 0.88
N ARG A 168 -13.04 -3.23 0.66
CA ARG A 168 -11.62 -3.48 0.41
C ARG A 168 -10.95 -4.18 1.58
N GLU A 169 -11.30 -3.81 2.81
CA GLU A 169 -10.77 -4.45 4.01
C GLU A 169 -11.25 -5.89 4.12
N ILE A 170 -12.54 -6.16 3.86
CA ILE A 170 -13.09 -7.52 3.81
C ILE A 170 -12.35 -8.36 2.75
N GLU A 171 -12.20 -7.83 1.54
CA GLU A 171 -11.47 -8.51 0.46
C GLU A 171 -10.02 -8.76 0.84
N ARG A 172 -9.33 -7.78 1.42
CA ARG A 172 -7.95 -7.92 1.90
C ARG A 172 -7.82 -9.01 2.95
N GLN A 173 -8.74 -9.08 3.91
CA GLN A 173 -8.73 -10.13 4.93
C GLN A 173 -8.98 -11.52 4.33
N GLN A 174 -9.90 -11.63 3.36
CA GLN A 174 -10.12 -12.87 2.63
C GLN A 174 -8.87 -13.31 1.86
N GLN A 175 -8.19 -12.37 1.19
CA GLN A 175 -6.95 -12.63 0.46
C GLN A 175 -5.82 -13.09 1.39
N ILE A 176 -5.68 -12.45 2.56
CA ILE A 176 -4.72 -12.85 3.59
C ILE A 176 -5.01 -14.27 4.08
N GLU A 177 -6.27 -14.59 4.34
CA GLU A 177 -6.64 -15.93 4.81
C GLU A 177 -6.41 -16.99 3.72
N GLN A 178 -6.74 -16.70 2.46
CA GLN A 178 -6.44 -17.58 1.32
C GLN A 178 -4.94 -17.84 1.20
N TRP A 179 -4.13 -16.78 1.30
CA TRP A 179 -2.66 -16.87 1.29
C TRP A 179 -2.14 -17.75 2.43
N ARG A 180 -2.67 -17.55 3.66
CA ARG A 180 -2.31 -18.34 4.84
C ARG A 180 -2.70 -19.80 4.70
N GLN A 181 -3.84 -20.11 4.07
CA GLN A 181 -4.29 -21.47 3.84
C GLN A 181 -3.41 -22.20 2.81
N ALA A 182 -2.99 -21.50 1.75
CA ALA A 182 -2.10 -22.03 0.71
C ALA A 182 -0.65 -22.22 1.19
N MET A 183 -0.27 -21.59 2.30
CA MET A 183 1.04 -21.76 2.93
C MET A 183 1.28 -23.23 3.32
N PRO A 184 2.48 -23.79 3.03
CA PRO A 184 2.85 -25.11 3.51
C PRO A 184 2.64 -25.24 5.02
N GLU A 185 2.00 -26.33 5.46
CA GLU A 185 1.57 -26.49 6.86
C GLU A 185 2.70 -26.28 7.87
N CYS A 186 3.88 -26.83 7.57
CA CYS A 186 5.09 -26.68 8.39
C CYS A 186 5.58 -25.23 8.57
N LEU A 187 5.11 -24.28 7.75
CA LEU A 187 5.46 -22.86 7.83
C LEU A 187 4.41 -22.01 8.55
N ARG A 188 3.20 -22.53 8.79
CA ARG A 188 2.09 -21.75 9.37
C ARG A 188 2.37 -21.20 10.75
N ALA A 189 3.20 -21.89 11.54
CA ALA A 189 3.61 -21.43 12.87
C ALA A 189 4.51 -20.19 12.83
N LEU A 190 5.08 -19.85 11.67
CA LEU A 190 5.85 -18.63 11.48
C LEU A 190 4.97 -17.42 11.11
N TRP A 191 3.67 -17.60 10.90
CA TRP A 191 2.77 -16.52 10.51
C TRP A 191 2.23 -15.72 11.72
N PRO A 192 2.12 -14.38 11.65
CA PRO A 192 2.62 -13.50 10.58
C PRO A 192 4.08 -13.07 10.75
N ASP A 193 4.62 -13.19 11.97
CA ASP A 193 5.85 -12.48 12.39
C ASP A 193 7.13 -12.95 11.70
N GLY A 194 7.20 -14.22 11.32
CA GLY A 194 8.35 -14.82 10.64
C GLY A 194 8.52 -14.43 9.17
N PHE A 195 7.56 -13.69 8.59
CA PHE A 195 7.58 -13.28 7.18
C PHE A 195 7.34 -11.78 6.97
N GLY A 196 7.44 -10.97 8.04
CA GLY A 196 7.23 -9.52 8.00
C GLY A 196 8.27 -8.73 7.19
N GLN A 197 8.07 -7.40 7.12
CA GLN A 197 8.80 -6.43 6.28
C GLN A 197 10.35 -6.49 6.36
N TYR A 198 10.93 -7.09 7.40
CA TYR A 198 12.36 -7.10 7.69
C TYR A 198 12.92 -8.50 8.02
N GLY A 199 12.19 -9.57 7.66
CA GLY A 199 12.64 -10.94 7.94
C GLY A 199 13.79 -11.39 7.04
N ASP A 200 15.00 -10.87 7.22
CA ASP A 200 16.15 -11.17 6.35
C ASP A 200 16.60 -12.64 6.42
N ASP A 201 16.24 -13.38 7.47
CA ASP A 201 16.63 -14.78 7.61
C ASP A 201 15.49 -15.77 7.28
N ILE A 202 15.56 -16.37 6.09
CA ILE A 202 14.67 -17.47 5.67
C ILE A 202 15.16 -18.86 6.13
N SER A 203 16.25 -18.96 6.90
CA SER A 203 16.86 -20.23 7.28
C SER A 203 15.93 -21.13 8.08
N THR A 204 15.16 -20.55 9.00
CA THR A 204 14.16 -21.29 9.81
C THR A 204 13.07 -21.86 8.91
N ALA A 205 12.50 -21.04 8.02
CA ALA A 205 11.49 -21.47 7.07
C ALA A 205 12.04 -22.58 6.13
N ARG A 206 13.27 -22.44 5.65
CA ARG A 206 13.95 -23.47 4.84
C ARG A 206 14.10 -24.79 5.60
N SER A 207 14.52 -24.74 6.85
CA SER A 207 14.70 -25.93 7.71
C SER A 207 13.36 -26.65 7.93
N LEU A 208 12.32 -25.91 8.29
CA LEU A 208 10.97 -26.44 8.49
C LEU A 208 10.41 -27.03 7.19
N LEU A 209 10.59 -26.36 6.06
CA LEU A 209 10.12 -26.85 4.77
C LEU A 209 10.86 -28.12 4.34
N THR A 210 12.17 -28.20 4.57
CA THR A 210 12.98 -29.39 4.25
C THR A 210 12.58 -30.59 5.09
N THR A 211 12.27 -30.36 6.37
CA THR A 211 11.85 -31.41 7.30
C THR A 211 10.40 -31.84 7.05
N GLY A 212 9.48 -30.88 6.89
CA GLY A 212 8.05 -31.13 6.70
C GLY A 212 7.69 -31.64 5.31
N VAL A 213 8.48 -31.30 4.28
CA VAL A 213 8.30 -31.76 2.90
C VAL A 213 9.66 -32.24 2.35
N PRO A 214 10.06 -33.50 2.57
CA PRO A 214 11.41 -33.98 2.24
C PRO A 214 11.73 -34.04 0.74
N ASP A 215 10.74 -34.23 -0.13
CA ASP A 215 10.95 -34.26 -1.58
C ASP A 215 11.11 -32.84 -2.16
N ALA A 216 12.22 -32.59 -2.84
CA ALA A 216 12.55 -31.27 -3.39
C ALA A 216 11.54 -30.80 -4.44
N ARG A 217 11.03 -31.71 -5.28
CA ARG A 217 10.03 -31.36 -6.29
C ARG A 217 8.71 -30.94 -5.64
N SER A 218 8.28 -31.69 -4.63
CA SER A 218 7.09 -31.39 -3.84
C SER A 218 7.21 -30.06 -3.10
N ARG A 219 8.39 -29.73 -2.57
CA ARG A 219 8.67 -28.40 -1.98
C ARG A 219 8.48 -27.27 -2.99
N ILE A 220 9.14 -27.37 -4.15
CA ILE A 220 9.04 -26.35 -5.20
C ILE A 220 7.58 -26.15 -5.61
N ARG A 221 6.83 -27.24 -5.80
CA ARG A 221 5.42 -27.19 -6.16
C ARG A 221 4.56 -26.53 -5.07
N ALA A 222 4.76 -26.89 -3.80
CA ALA A 222 4.07 -26.26 -2.68
C ALA A 222 4.37 -24.76 -2.60
N LEU A 223 5.62 -24.35 -2.83
CA LEU A 223 5.99 -22.93 -2.87
C LEU A 223 5.41 -22.19 -4.07
N TYR A 224 5.34 -22.82 -5.25
CA TYR A 224 4.65 -22.24 -6.40
C TYR A 224 3.15 -22.11 -6.17
N HIS A 225 2.52 -23.12 -5.59
CA HIS A 225 1.12 -23.03 -5.19
C HIS A 225 0.89 -21.85 -4.22
N TRP A 226 1.74 -21.73 -3.21
CA TRP A 226 1.68 -20.63 -2.26
C TRP A 226 1.87 -19.27 -2.95
N LEU A 227 2.94 -19.08 -3.73
CA LEU A 227 3.21 -17.83 -4.46
C LEU A 227 2.10 -17.46 -5.46
N GLY A 228 1.51 -18.46 -6.11
CA GLY A 228 0.44 -18.29 -7.08
C GLY A 228 -0.92 -17.96 -6.48
N SER A 229 -1.13 -18.28 -5.20
CA SER A 229 -2.35 -17.91 -4.44
C SER A 229 -2.43 -16.43 -4.08
N GLY A 230 -1.32 -15.69 -4.18
CA GLY A 230 -1.29 -14.26 -3.91
C GLY A 230 -2.26 -13.52 -4.82
N ALA A 231 -2.98 -12.56 -4.24
CA ALA A 231 -4.02 -11.80 -4.91
C ALA A 231 -3.47 -10.49 -5.49
N GLY A 232 -4.22 -9.91 -6.44
CA GLY A 232 -3.90 -8.59 -6.97
C GLY A 232 -2.70 -8.53 -7.94
N PRO A 233 -2.14 -7.31 -8.13
CA PRO A 233 -1.02 -7.06 -9.02
C PRO A 233 0.28 -7.70 -8.52
N TRP A 234 1.20 -7.99 -9.43
CA TRP A 234 2.55 -8.46 -9.15
C TRP A 234 3.53 -7.30 -8.87
N SER A 235 3.12 -6.06 -9.13
CA SER A 235 3.71 -4.86 -8.52
C SER A 235 3.07 -4.54 -7.18
N GLY A 236 3.84 -3.92 -6.27
CA GLY A 236 3.31 -3.37 -5.01
C GLY A 236 2.63 -4.38 -4.08
N PHE A 237 2.92 -5.68 -4.25
CA PHE A 237 2.27 -6.73 -3.47
C PHE A 237 2.69 -6.69 -1.99
N PRO A 238 1.86 -7.22 -1.08
CA PRO A 238 2.17 -7.21 0.35
C PRO A 238 3.51 -7.88 0.67
N SER A 239 4.31 -7.25 1.53
CA SER A 239 5.67 -7.71 1.85
C SER A 239 5.76 -9.17 2.30
N TYR A 240 4.73 -9.68 2.97
CA TYR A 240 4.66 -11.07 3.44
C TYR A 240 4.69 -12.09 2.30
N GLU A 241 4.30 -11.71 1.08
CA GLU A 241 4.30 -12.64 -0.07
C GLU A 241 5.72 -12.90 -0.61
N SER A 242 6.69 -12.07 -0.21
CA SER A 242 8.08 -12.21 -0.61
C SER A 242 8.75 -13.49 -0.08
N ALA A 243 8.21 -14.09 0.99
CA ALA A 243 8.78 -15.29 1.60
C ALA A 243 8.79 -16.49 0.65
N ALA A 244 7.66 -16.78 -0.01
CA ALA A 244 7.55 -17.88 -0.97
C ALA A 244 8.54 -17.71 -2.13
N ARG A 245 8.64 -16.48 -2.66
CA ARG A 245 9.61 -16.11 -3.70
C ARG A 245 11.04 -16.38 -3.26
N ARG A 246 11.43 -15.90 -2.07
CA ARG A 246 12.81 -16.05 -1.58
C ARG A 246 13.21 -17.51 -1.39
N LEU A 247 12.29 -18.34 -0.88
CA LEU A 247 12.49 -19.79 -0.78
C LEU A 247 12.62 -20.45 -2.17
N LEU A 248 11.84 -20.03 -3.17
CA LEU A 248 11.97 -20.52 -4.55
C LEU A 248 13.31 -20.14 -5.19
N MET A 249 13.83 -18.96 -4.88
CA MET A 249 15.09 -18.45 -5.44
C MET A 249 16.32 -19.28 -5.03
N GLU A 250 16.23 -20.10 -3.97
CA GLU A 250 17.30 -21.02 -3.56
C GLU A 250 17.47 -22.23 -4.51
N TYR A 251 16.48 -22.50 -5.38
CA TYR A 251 16.52 -23.65 -6.27
C TYR A 251 17.11 -23.31 -7.65
N PRO A 252 17.93 -24.19 -8.26
CA PRO A 252 18.36 -24.06 -9.64
C PRO A 252 17.18 -24.03 -10.61
N ILE A 253 17.30 -23.27 -11.71
CA ILE A 253 16.21 -23.07 -12.68
C ILE A 253 15.74 -24.39 -13.28
N ASP A 254 16.64 -25.33 -13.52
CA ASP A 254 16.28 -26.64 -14.09
C ASP A 254 15.40 -27.44 -13.13
N SER A 255 15.57 -27.27 -11.82
CA SER A 255 14.70 -27.90 -10.81
C SER A 255 13.35 -27.21 -10.75
N LEU A 256 13.33 -25.88 -10.81
CA LEU A 256 12.13 -25.05 -10.87
C LEU A 256 11.25 -25.41 -12.08
N LEU A 257 11.82 -25.41 -13.29
CA LEU A 257 11.11 -25.74 -14.53
C LEU A 257 10.66 -27.20 -14.58
N ARG A 258 11.50 -28.16 -14.13
CA ARG A 258 11.10 -29.58 -14.07
C ARG A 258 9.95 -29.83 -13.10
N ALA A 259 9.81 -29.05 -12.04
CA ALA A 259 8.74 -29.23 -11.07
C ALA A 259 7.36 -29.03 -11.69
N ILE A 260 7.23 -28.04 -12.59
CA ILE A 260 5.98 -27.63 -13.26
C ILE A 260 5.88 -28.03 -14.74
N GLY A 261 6.94 -28.59 -15.33
CA GLY A 261 6.99 -28.97 -16.75
C GLY A 261 6.09 -30.14 -17.14
N THR A 262 5.40 -30.78 -16.19
CA THR A 262 4.47 -31.89 -16.45
C THR A 262 3.03 -31.41 -16.60
N GLU A 263 2.19 -32.22 -17.24
CA GLU A 263 0.75 -31.94 -17.39
C GLU A 263 0.01 -31.86 -16.05
N SER A 264 0.56 -32.45 -14.97
CA SER A 264 -0.03 -32.44 -13.64
C SER A 264 0.13 -31.12 -12.87
N ALA A 265 0.77 -30.09 -13.42
CA ALA A 265 0.88 -28.78 -12.75
C ALA A 265 -0.49 -28.09 -12.67
N THR A 266 -0.86 -27.61 -11.49
CA THR A 266 -2.13 -26.91 -11.26
C THR A 266 -2.07 -25.48 -11.81
N GLU A 267 -3.24 -24.86 -12.07
CA GLU A 267 -3.30 -23.46 -12.52
C GLU A 267 -2.58 -22.53 -11.52
N THR A 268 -2.77 -22.74 -10.22
CA THR A 268 -2.12 -21.95 -9.16
C THR A 268 -0.60 -22.10 -9.18
N GLU A 269 -0.08 -23.33 -9.36
CA GLU A 269 1.38 -23.54 -9.45
C GLU A 269 1.98 -22.84 -10.67
N LEU A 270 1.28 -22.89 -11.82
CA LEU A 270 1.71 -22.21 -13.04
C LEU A 270 1.67 -20.69 -12.89
N LEU A 271 0.67 -20.14 -12.21
CA LEU A 271 0.61 -18.71 -11.85
C LEU A 271 1.75 -18.31 -10.92
N GLY A 272 2.10 -19.15 -9.94
CA GLY A 272 3.24 -18.90 -9.05
C GLY A 272 4.56 -18.90 -9.81
N ALA A 273 4.74 -19.79 -10.78
CA ALA A 273 5.92 -19.79 -11.63
C ALA A 273 5.97 -18.59 -12.58
N ALA A 274 4.84 -18.23 -13.19
CA ALA A 274 4.73 -17.04 -14.01
C ALA A 274 5.12 -15.77 -13.22
N ARG A 275 4.61 -15.67 -11.99
CA ARG A 275 4.93 -14.58 -11.06
C ARG A 275 6.41 -14.55 -10.71
N LEU A 276 7.01 -15.68 -10.34
CA LEU A 276 8.44 -15.76 -10.02
C LEU A 276 9.31 -15.29 -11.19
N LEU A 277 9.03 -15.79 -12.40
CA LEU A 277 9.83 -15.47 -13.58
C LEU A 277 9.69 -13.99 -14.00
N SER A 278 8.57 -13.36 -13.64
CA SER A 278 8.29 -11.94 -13.91
C SER A 278 8.67 -11.01 -12.75
N ASP A 279 9.26 -11.54 -11.68
CA ASP A 279 9.69 -10.75 -10.52
C ASP A 279 10.97 -9.98 -10.82
N TRP A 280 11.06 -8.76 -10.28
CA TRP A 280 12.23 -7.89 -10.43
C TRP A 280 13.51 -8.50 -9.83
N SER A 281 13.42 -9.18 -8.70
CA SER A 281 14.58 -9.84 -8.07
C SER A 281 15.09 -11.00 -8.95
N PHE A 282 14.19 -11.69 -9.64
CA PHE A 282 14.56 -12.71 -10.62
C PHE A 282 15.28 -12.09 -11.80
N GLU A 283 14.80 -10.95 -12.30
CA GLU A 283 15.48 -10.20 -13.35
C GLU A 283 16.91 -9.82 -12.96
N GLN A 284 17.08 -9.19 -11.80
CA GLN A 284 18.38 -8.69 -11.34
C GLN A 284 19.42 -9.80 -11.16
N SER A 285 19.00 -10.97 -10.68
CA SER A 285 19.92 -12.04 -10.32
C SER A 285 20.01 -13.16 -11.36
N ARG A 286 18.97 -13.34 -12.17
CA ARG A 286 18.76 -14.56 -12.97
C ARG A 286 18.05 -14.29 -14.31
N ALA A 287 18.08 -13.08 -14.88
CA ALA A 287 17.43 -12.79 -16.17
C ALA A 287 17.74 -13.81 -17.27
N ALA A 288 19.01 -14.21 -17.41
CA ALA A 288 19.46 -15.19 -18.41
C ALA A 288 18.81 -16.59 -18.25
N ASP A 289 18.37 -16.96 -17.05
CA ASP A 289 17.70 -18.24 -16.80
C ASP A 289 16.32 -18.31 -17.46
N ARG A 290 15.67 -17.17 -17.77
CA ARG A 290 14.34 -17.15 -18.44
C ARG A 290 14.37 -17.81 -19.81
N ALA A 291 15.49 -17.71 -20.53
CA ALA A 291 15.69 -18.35 -21.84
C ALA A 291 15.61 -19.89 -21.78
N LYS A 292 15.75 -20.49 -20.59
CA LYS A 292 15.61 -21.94 -20.41
C LYS A 292 14.15 -22.39 -20.29
N CYS A 293 13.20 -21.46 -20.10
CA CYS A 293 11.78 -21.79 -20.01
C CYS A 293 11.27 -22.29 -21.37
N PRO A 294 10.79 -23.54 -21.48
CA PRO A 294 10.27 -24.05 -22.74
C PRO A 294 9.06 -23.25 -23.23
N THR A 295 8.99 -22.98 -24.53
CA THR A 295 7.86 -22.25 -25.15
C THR A 295 6.49 -22.82 -24.77
N PRO A 296 6.23 -24.15 -24.80
CA PRO A 296 4.92 -24.68 -24.42
C PRO A 296 4.53 -24.37 -22.96
N LEU A 297 5.51 -24.32 -22.06
CA LEU A 297 5.28 -23.98 -20.66
C LEU A 297 5.00 -22.48 -20.50
N ARG A 298 5.76 -21.64 -21.20
CA ARG A 298 5.54 -20.18 -21.24
C ARG A 298 4.15 -19.84 -21.76
N ASP A 299 3.70 -20.49 -22.84
CA ASP A 299 2.40 -20.22 -23.45
C ASP A 299 1.24 -20.64 -22.51
N ARG A 300 1.39 -21.75 -21.78
CA ARG A 300 0.45 -22.16 -20.72
C ARG A 300 0.38 -21.12 -19.60
N MET A 301 1.52 -20.62 -19.14
CA MET A 301 1.56 -19.56 -18.12
C MET A 301 0.90 -18.27 -18.62
N MET A 302 1.21 -17.84 -19.85
CA MET A 302 0.62 -16.66 -20.47
C MET A 302 -0.90 -16.76 -20.53
N SER A 303 -1.43 -17.90 -21.01
CA SER A 303 -2.88 -18.12 -21.10
C SER A 303 -3.58 -17.96 -19.74
N LEU A 304 -2.95 -18.42 -18.65
CA LEU A 304 -3.49 -18.25 -17.29
C LEU A 304 -3.40 -16.81 -16.80
N VAL A 305 -2.31 -16.09 -17.11
CA VAL A 305 -2.15 -14.67 -16.76
C VAL A 305 -3.21 -13.83 -17.48
N GLN A 306 -3.44 -14.08 -18.76
CA GLN A 306 -4.52 -13.43 -19.54
C GLN A 306 -5.90 -13.75 -18.98
N LYS A 307 -6.18 -15.04 -18.68
CA LYS A 307 -7.45 -15.49 -18.06
C LYS A 307 -7.71 -14.79 -16.74
N ARG A 308 -6.66 -14.47 -15.97
CA ARG A 308 -6.77 -13.76 -14.68
C ARG A 308 -7.15 -12.29 -14.84
N GLY A 309 -6.86 -11.67 -15.98
CA GLY A 309 -7.36 -10.33 -16.33
C GLY A 309 -6.77 -9.17 -15.53
N ILE A 310 -5.64 -9.36 -14.84
CA ILE A 310 -4.96 -8.28 -14.11
C ILE A 310 -3.88 -7.69 -15.02
N LEU A 311 -4.09 -6.45 -15.46
CA LEU A 311 -3.24 -5.77 -16.46
C LEU A 311 -1.76 -5.73 -16.04
N ASP A 312 -1.47 -5.39 -14.78
CA ASP A 312 -0.09 -5.37 -14.26
C ASP A 312 0.61 -6.73 -14.39
N ASN A 313 -0.10 -7.83 -14.09
CA ASN A 313 0.46 -9.19 -14.20
C ASN A 313 0.80 -9.53 -15.65
N LEU A 314 -0.09 -9.16 -16.58
CA LEU A 314 0.10 -9.37 -18.01
C LEU A 314 1.29 -8.58 -18.54
N GLN A 315 1.34 -7.28 -18.27
CA GLN A 315 2.44 -6.41 -18.71
C GLN A 315 3.79 -6.88 -18.18
N ARG A 316 3.86 -7.27 -16.90
CA ARG A 316 5.09 -7.82 -16.30
C ARG A 316 5.51 -9.13 -16.94
N PHE A 317 4.55 -10.03 -17.21
CA PHE A 317 4.87 -11.29 -17.86
C PHE A 317 5.34 -11.09 -19.31
N GLN A 318 4.69 -10.19 -20.07
CA GLN A 318 5.11 -9.84 -21.42
C GLN A 318 6.52 -9.25 -21.42
N HIS A 319 6.77 -8.27 -20.55
CA HIS A 319 8.08 -7.66 -20.38
C HIS A 319 9.16 -8.68 -20.01
N ALA A 320 8.87 -9.60 -19.09
CA ALA A 320 9.84 -10.60 -18.64
C ALA A 320 10.34 -11.54 -19.76
N PHE A 321 9.55 -11.72 -20.81
CA PHE A 321 9.84 -12.61 -21.93
C PHE A 321 9.97 -11.90 -23.28
N ASP A 322 10.10 -10.57 -23.29
CA ASP A 322 10.18 -9.73 -24.50
C ASP A 322 9.03 -10.02 -25.50
N LEU A 323 7.84 -10.24 -24.98
CA LEU A 323 6.64 -10.51 -25.78
C LEU A 323 5.95 -9.19 -26.17
N PRO A 324 5.31 -9.12 -27.36
CA PRO A 324 4.56 -7.94 -27.75
C PRO A 324 3.40 -7.67 -26.78
N GLU A 325 3.10 -6.38 -26.59
CA GLU A 325 1.94 -5.87 -25.84
C GLU A 325 0.61 -6.31 -26.46
#